data_AF-A0A965VNM8-F1
#
_entry.id   AF-A0A965VNM8-F1
#
_cell.length_a   1.000
_cell.length_b   1.000
_cell.length_c   1.000
_cell.angle_alpha   90.00
_cell.angle_beta   90.00
_cell.angle_gamma   90.00
#
_symmetry.space_group_name_H-M   'P 1'
#
loop_
_entity.id
_entity.type
_entity.pdbx_description
1 polymer ?
#
loop_
_entity_poly.entity_id
_entity_poly.type
_entity_poly.pdbx_seq_one_letter_code
_entity_poly.pdbx_strand_id
1 'polypeptide(L)'
;MLLGKALRCQSQCNDAENAFLYAIQLDPYNTDAHYELGRLRGEMHSYHRSNDIHKQLTGHYTVKYNETILYSCFNEQTIIRGLLSKLEGVVKFFVDIGAGDGVTFSNTYPLVLDGWKGVCMEADGDQFYKLSYHTKKYNE
;
A
#
# COMPACT_ATOMS: atom_id res chain seq x y z
N MET A 1 26.94 10.08 -6.85
CA MET A 1 25.70 10.82 -6.49
C MET A 1 24.86 11.29 -7.69
N LEU A 2 25.45 11.87 -8.75
CA LEU A 2 24.70 12.39 -9.92
C LEU A 2 24.08 11.29 -10.82
N LEU A 3 24.76 10.16 -11.01
CA LEU A 3 24.31 9.11 -11.94
C LEU A 3 23.04 8.40 -11.46
N GLY A 4 22.96 7.99 -10.18
CA GLY A 4 21.77 7.34 -9.62
C GLY A 4 20.53 8.24 -9.61
N LYS A 5 20.71 9.56 -9.41
CA LYS A 5 19.62 10.54 -9.51
C LYS A 5 19.15 10.74 -10.95
N ALA A 6 20.06 10.71 -11.94
CA ALA A 6 19.74 10.83 -13.35
C ALA A 6 19.02 9.58 -13.91
N LEU A 7 19.46 8.38 -13.50
CA LEU A 7 18.85 7.10 -13.91
C LEU A 7 17.43 6.91 -13.35
N ARG A 8 17.15 7.48 -12.17
CA ARG A 8 15.82 7.51 -11.55
C ARG A 8 14.77 8.22 -12.40
N CYS A 9 15.17 9.20 -13.21
CA CYS A 9 14.27 9.97 -14.08
C CYS A 9 13.98 9.30 -15.43
N GLN A 10 14.68 8.22 -15.80
CA GLN A 10 14.56 7.58 -17.13
C GLN A 10 13.93 6.17 -17.11
N SER A 11 13.23 5.79 -16.03
CA SER A 11 12.63 4.44 -15.87
C SER A 11 13.64 3.28 -15.88
N GLN A 12 14.94 3.56 -15.79
CA GLN A 12 16.02 2.57 -15.68
C GLN A 12 16.36 2.29 -14.21
N CYS A 13 15.38 1.82 -13.46
CA CYS A 13 15.50 1.69 -12.02
C CYS A 13 16.48 0.59 -11.57
N ASN A 14 16.67 -0.45 -12.39
CA ASN A 14 17.64 -1.53 -12.14
C ASN A 14 19.09 -1.02 -12.16
N ASP A 15 19.41 -0.10 -13.07
CA ASP A 15 20.75 0.48 -13.19
C ASP A 15 21.05 1.42 -12.02
N ALA A 16 20.04 2.13 -11.53
CA ALA A 16 20.13 2.98 -10.34
C ALA A 16 20.38 2.16 -9.07
N GLU A 17 19.68 1.04 -8.89
CA GLU A 17 19.88 0.15 -7.74
C GLU A 17 21.30 -0.42 -7.70
N ASN A 18 21.79 -0.94 -8.83
CA ASN A 18 23.16 -1.47 -8.93
C ASN A 18 24.22 -0.40 -8.62
N ALA A 19 24.00 0.84 -9.04
CA ALA A 19 24.92 1.95 -8.74
C ALA A 19 24.98 2.28 -7.23
N PHE A 20 23.85 2.23 -6.52
CA PHE A 20 23.82 2.44 -5.08
C PHE A 20 24.39 1.25 -4.30
N LEU A 21 24.12 0.02 -4.73
CA LEU A 21 24.73 -1.18 -4.15
C LEU A 21 26.25 -1.18 -4.30
N TYR A 22 26.76 -0.76 -5.46
CA TYR A 22 28.20 -0.60 -5.67
C TYR A 22 28.79 0.50 -4.78
N ALA A 23 28.08 1.61 -4.58
CA ALA A 23 28.52 2.66 -3.67
C ALA A 23 28.61 2.16 -2.21
N ILE A 24 27.66 1.35 -1.76
CA ILE A 24 27.69 0.70 -0.43
C ILE A 24 28.81 -0.34 -0.36
N GLN A 25 29.12 -1.03 -1.46
CA GLN A 25 30.21 -2.00 -1.49
C GLN A 25 31.59 -1.33 -1.40
N LEU A 26 31.75 -0.15 -1.99
CA LEU A 26 32.97 0.67 -1.89
C LEU A 26 33.09 1.38 -0.54
N ASP A 27 31.98 1.85 0.01
CA ASP A 27 31.90 2.47 1.33
C ASP A 27 30.65 1.99 2.09
N PRO A 28 30.79 0.99 2.96
CA PRO A 28 29.67 0.42 3.72
C PRO A 28 28.93 1.42 4.62
N TYR A 29 29.58 2.53 4.99
CA TYR A 29 29.03 3.54 5.89
C TYR A 29 28.44 4.74 5.15
N ASN A 30 28.33 4.68 3.83
CA ASN A 30 27.76 5.76 3.03
C ASN A 30 26.25 5.90 3.28
N THR A 31 25.89 6.76 4.22
CA THR A 31 24.50 6.99 4.65
C THR A 31 23.61 7.49 3.53
N ASP A 32 24.16 8.28 2.60
CA ASP A 32 23.42 8.80 1.45
C ASP A 32 23.04 7.66 0.49
N ALA A 33 23.95 6.71 0.24
CA ALA A 33 23.66 5.56 -0.60
C ALA A 33 22.60 4.64 0.02
N HIS A 34 22.63 4.43 1.34
CA HIS A 34 21.60 3.67 2.05
C HIS A 34 20.23 4.38 2.03
N TYR A 35 20.20 5.69 2.29
CA TYR A 35 18.96 6.49 2.24
C TYR A 35 18.36 6.49 0.84
N GLU A 36 19.18 6.72 -0.18
CA GLU A 36 18.74 6.79 -1.57
C GLU A 36 18.33 5.41 -2.11
N LEU A 37 18.98 4.32 -1.68
CA LEU A 37 18.55 2.96 -2.00
C LEU A 37 17.23 2.60 -1.32
N GLY A 38 17.04 2.98 -0.05
CA GLY A 38 15.77 2.78 0.66
C GLY A 38 14.62 3.52 -0.01
N ARG A 39 14.85 4.79 -0.38
CA ARG A 39 13.88 5.60 -1.13
C ARG A 39 13.60 5.01 -2.51
N LEU A 40 14.65 4.64 -3.27
CA LEU A 40 14.52 4.02 -4.59
C LEU A 40 13.74 2.71 -4.51
N ARG A 41 13.98 1.87 -3.49
CA ARG A 41 13.22 0.62 -3.28
C ARG A 41 11.78 0.87 -2.89
N GLY A 42 11.50 1.88 -2.07
CA GLY A 42 10.14 2.33 -1.79
C GLY A 42 9.41 2.82 -3.06
N GLU A 43 10.10 3.60 -3.89
CA GLU A 43 9.60 4.10 -5.18
C GLU A 43 9.44 2.96 -6.21
N MET A 44 10.38 2.03 -6.30
CA MET A 44 10.34 0.82 -7.15
C MET A 44 9.21 -0.11 -6.74
N HIS A 45 9.05 -0.37 -5.45
CA HIS A 45 7.93 -1.14 -4.94
C HIS A 45 6.61 -0.43 -5.25
N SER A 46 6.58 0.90 -5.22
CA SER A 46 5.42 1.70 -5.62
C SER A 46 5.20 1.74 -7.15
N TYR A 47 6.27 1.69 -7.95
CA TYR A 47 6.25 1.77 -9.42
C TYR A 47 5.97 0.42 -10.08
N HIS A 48 6.54 -0.67 -9.58
CA HIS A 48 6.15 -2.04 -9.96
C HIS A 48 4.71 -2.31 -9.56
N ARG A 49 4.30 -1.89 -8.36
CA ARG A 49 2.90 -1.91 -7.93
C ARG A 49 2.04 -1.03 -8.84
N SER A 50 2.46 0.19 -9.18
CA SER A 50 1.73 1.08 -10.08
C SER A 50 1.66 0.56 -11.52
N ASN A 51 2.68 -0.15 -12.02
CA ASN A 51 2.71 -0.70 -13.39
C ASN A 51 1.98 -2.05 -13.49
N ASP A 52 2.03 -2.89 -12.47
CA ASP A 52 1.16 -4.08 -12.37
C ASP A 52 -0.30 -3.65 -12.19
N ILE A 53 -0.54 -2.61 -11.38
CA ILE A 53 -1.84 -1.94 -11.27
C ILE A 53 -2.22 -1.34 -12.63
N HIS A 54 -1.36 -0.59 -13.33
CA HIS A 54 -1.65 0.00 -14.65
C HIS A 54 -1.92 -1.04 -15.74
N LYS A 55 -1.32 -2.22 -15.64
CA LYS A 55 -1.58 -3.36 -16.52
C LYS A 55 -2.86 -4.14 -16.14
N GLN A 56 -3.32 -4.01 -14.89
CA GLN A 56 -4.61 -4.51 -14.36
C GLN A 56 -5.73 -3.45 -14.36
N LEU A 57 -5.43 -2.18 -14.67
CA LEU A 57 -6.32 -1.01 -14.61
C LEU A 57 -7.44 -1.00 -15.68
N THR A 58 -7.75 -2.17 -16.24
CA THR A 58 -8.97 -2.40 -17.04
C THR A 58 -10.10 -3.08 -16.23
N GLY A 59 -10.03 -3.09 -14.89
CA GLY A 59 -11.19 -3.43 -14.05
C GLY A 59 -10.89 -3.59 -12.56
N HIS A 60 -11.67 -2.91 -11.72
CA HIS A 60 -11.84 -3.04 -10.25
C HIS A 60 -10.73 -3.75 -9.45
N TYR A 61 -10.00 -2.94 -8.68
CA TYR A 61 -8.79 -3.25 -7.90
C TYR A 61 -8.93 -4.39 -6.87
N THR A 62 -8.49 -5.59 -7.26
CA THR A 62 -8.16 -6.70 -6.35
C THR A 62 -6.84 -7.33 -6.79
N VAL A 63 -5.81 -7.29 -5.96
CA VAL A 63 -4.57 -8.05 -6.22
C VAL A 63 -4.75 -9.43 -5.61
N LYS A 64 -4.76 -10.49 -6.45
CA LYS A 64 -4.77 -11.88 -5.98
C LYS A 64 -3.34 -12.35 -5.76
N TYR A 65 -2.99 -12.70 -4.52
CA TYR A 65 -1.74 -13.36 -4.16
C TYR A 65 -2.06 -14.72 -3.53
N ASN A 66 -1.67 -15.82 -4.18
CA ASN A 66 -1.99 -17.18 -3.74
C ASN A 66 -3.46 -17.33 -3.31
N GLU A 67 -4.38 -16.99 -4.22
CA GLU A 67 -5.85 -17.00 -4.03
C GLU A 67 -6.42 -15.99 -3.02
N THR A 68 -5.57 -15.31 -2.24
CA THR A 68 -5.99 -14.29 -1.27
C THR A 68 -6.09 -12.93 -1.94
N ILE A 69 -7.24 -12.26 -1.77
CA ILE A 69 -7.41 -10.87 -2.21
C ILE A 69 -6.75 -9.95 -1.18
N LEU A 70 -5.77 -9.17 -1.63
CA LEU A 70 -5.09 -8.14 -0.84
C LEU A 70 -5.74 -6.79 -1.06
N TYR A 71 -6.22 -6.19 0.03
CA TYR A 71 -6.81 -4.85 0.03
C TYR A 71 -5.89 -3.82 0.67
N SER A 72 -5.07 -4.21 1.64
CA SER A 72 -4.17 -3.30 2.39
C SER A 72 -2.89 -2.93 1.65
N CYS A 73 -2.31 -1.78 2.00
CA CYS A 73 -0.90 -1.51 1.76
C CYS A 73 0.01 -2.39 2.67
N PHE A 74 1.29 -2.54 2.27
CA PHE A 74 2.36 -3.17 3.08
C PHE A 74 2.04 -4.47 3.85
N ASN A 75 1.14 -5.33 3.35
CA ASN A 75 0.72 -6.59 4.00
C ASN A 75 0.07 -6.41 5.40
N GLU A 76 -0.46 -5.23 5.68
CA GLU A 76 -1.06 -4.90 6.99
C GLU A 76 -2.29 -5.77 7.30
N GLN A 77 -3.06 -6.16 6.29
CA GLN A 77 -4.20 -7.08 6.42
C GLN A 77 -3.83 -8.40 7.11
N THR A 78 -2.68 -8.98 6.77
CA THR A 78 -2.22 -10.25 7.36
C THR A 78 -1.90 -10.07 8.84
N ILE A 79 -1.24 -8.96 9.18
CA ILE A 79 -0.87 -8.63 10.56
C ILE A 79 -2.14 -8.39 11.39
N ILE A 80 -3.06 -7.57 10.90
CA ILE A 80 -4.34 -7.27 11.55
C ILE A 80 -5.11 -8.58 11.82
N ARG A 81 -5.23 -9.45 10.81
CA ARG A 81 -5.90 -10.76 10.99
C ARG A 81 -5.23 -11.64 12.03
N GLY A 82 -3.89 -11.69 12.05
CA GLY A 82 -3.14 -12.45 13.04
C GLY A 82 -3.25 -11.92 14.46
N LEU A 83 -3.53 -10.62 14.63
CA LEU A 83 -3.83 -10.03 15.93
C LEU A 83 -5.28 -10.30 16.35
N LEU A 84 -6.23 -10.12 15.44
CA LEU A 84 -7.65 -10.33 15.71
C LEU A 84 -8.00 -11.79 16.01
N SER A 85 -7.30 -12.76 15.41
CA SER A 85 -7.54 -14.18 15.67
C SER A 85 -7.21 -14.61 17.11
N LYS A 86 -6.46 -13.78 17.85
CA LYS A 86 -6.13 -14.02 19.26
C LYS A 86 -7.18 -13.45 20.22
N LEU A 87 -8.17 -12.73 19.70
CA LEU A 87 -9.22 -12.10 20.50
C LEU A 87 -10.50 -12.94 20.43
N GLU A 88 -11.04 -13.31 21.59
CA GLU A 88 -12.30 -14.06 21.70
C GLU A 88 -13.41 -13.17 22.30
N GLY A 89 -14.65 -13.36 21.85
CA GLY A 89 -15.82 -12.65 22.39
C GLY A 89 -15.86 -11.14 22.14
N VAL A 90 -15.04 -10.62 21.22
CA VAL A 90 -14.96 -9.18 20.96
C VAL A 90 -16.11 -8.69 20.07
N VAL A 91 -16.57 -7.47 20.37
CA VAL A 91 -17.45 -6.73 19.48
C VAL A 91 -16.65 -6.31 18.25
N LYS A 92 -17.13 -6.74 17.07
CA LYS A 92 -16.50 -6.47 15.78
C LYS A 92 -16.77 -5.04 15.30
N PHE A 93 -16.04 -4.08 15.85
CA PHE A 93 -16.13 -2.67 15.49
C PHE A 93 -14.77 -2.04 15.13
N PHE A 94 -14.70 -1.21 14.10
CA PHE A 94 -13.48 -0.49 13.72
C PHE A 94 -13.72 1.03 13.54
N VAL A 95 -12.63 1.79 13.60
CA VAL A 95 -12.59 3.20 13.22
C VAL A 95 -11.44 3.39 12.24
N ASP A 96 -11.71 4.06 11.11
CA ASP A 96 -10.71 4.35 10.08
C ASP A 96 -10.64 5.87 9.83
N ILE A 97 -9.44 6.44 9.98
CA ILE A 97 -9.20 7.88 9.83
C ILE A 97 -8.27 8.08 8.65
N GLY A 98 -8.69 8.88 7.67
CA GLY A 98 -8.01 8.96 6.37
C GLY A 98 -8.32 7.74 5.52
N ALA A 99 -9.60 7.32 5.49
CA ALA A 99 -10.04 6.09 4.85
C ALA A 99 -9.91 6.13 3.31
N GLY A 100 -9.61 7.29 2.72
CA GLY A 100 -9.54 7.48 1.28
C GLY A 100 -10.90 7.20 0.64
N ASP A 101 -10.93 6.32 -0.36
CA ASP A 101 -12.17 5.88 -1.00
C ASP A 101 -12.84 4.68 -0.29
N GLY A 102 -12.26 4.22 0.83
CA GLY A 102 -12.75 3.11 1.64
C GLY A 102 -12.52 1.71 1.05
N VAL A 103 -11.80 1.59 -0.07
CA VAL A 103 -11.61 0.31 -0.77
C VAL A 103 -10.15 0.13 -1.21
N THR A 104 -9.61 1.13 -1.89
CA THR A 104 -8.27 1.10 -2.47
C THR A 104 -7.23 1.22 -1.37
N PHE A 105 -6.33 0.24 -1.28
CA PHE A 105 -5.31 0.18 -0.23
C PHE A 105 -5.88 0.21 1.20
N SER A 106 -7.14 -0.19 1.37
CA SER A 106 -7.85 -0.11 2.65
C SER A 106 -7.51 -1.28 3.56
N ASN A 107 -7.10 -0.93 4.77
CA ASN A 107 -6.88 -1.88 5.87
C ASN A 107 -8.19 -2.38 6.47
N THR A 108 -9.26 -1.61 6.35
CA THR A 108 -10.54 -1.84 7.03
C THR A 108 -11.61 -2.43 6.11
N TYR A 109 -11.49 -2.29 4.79
CA TYR A 109 -12.41 -2.92 3.84
C TYR A 109 -12.53 -4.46 4.00
N PRO A 110 -11.44 -5.22 4.26
CA PRO A 110 -11.57 -6.64 4.60
C PRO A 110 -12.43 -6.89 5.84
N LEU A 111 -12.34 -6.01 6.85
CA LEU A 111 -13.13 -6.13 8.08
C LEU A 111 -14.61 -5.89 7.79
N VAL A 112 -14.94 -4.92 6.93
CA VAL A 112 -16.31 -4.69 6.44
C VAL A 112 -16.85 -5.95 5.76
N LEU A 113 -16.06 -6.59 4.88
CA LEU A 113 -16.45 -7.84 4.23
C LEU A 113 -16.63 -9.00 5.22
N ASP A 114 -15.84 -9.02 6.30
CA ASP A 114 -15.94 -9.98 7.39
C ASP A 114 -17.07 -9.64 8.40
N GLY A 115 -17.93 -8.66 8.08
CA GLY A 115 -19.12 -8.28 8.83
C GLY A 115 -18.88 -7.34 10.01
N TRP A 116 -17.72 -6.71 10.10
CA TRP A 116 -17.45 -5.68 11.11
C TRP A 116 -18.26 -4.43 10.81
N LYS A 117 -18.79 -3.80 11.85
CA LYS A 117 -19.35 -2.45 11.76
C LYS A 117 -18.24 -1.43 12.02
N GLY A 118 -18.38 -0.20 11.56
CA GLY A 118 -17.35 0.79 11.79
C GLY A 118 -17.68 2.18 11.30
N VAL A 119 -16.78 3.10 11.57
CA VAL A 119 -16.84 4.50 11.14
C VAL A 119 -15.60 4.82 10.33
N CYS A 120 -15.79 5.29 9.10
CA CYS A 120 -14.73 5.80 8.25
C CYS A 120 -14.82 7.33 8.18
N MET A 121 -13.67 8.00 8.30
CA MET A 121 -13.54 9.45 8.16
C MET A 121 -12.52 9.78 7.08
N GLU A 122 -12.88 10.72 6.20
CA GLU A 122 -11.99 11.25 5.17
C GLU A 122 -12.19 12.76 5.07
N ALA A 123 -11.09 13.51 5.04
CA ALA A 123 -11.10 14.97 5.01
C ALA A 123 -11.08 15.53 3.58
N ASP A 124 -10.51 14.78 2.64
CA ASP A 124 -10.55 15.12 1.22
C ASP A 124 -11.96 14.90 0.65
N GLY A 125 -12.55 15.95 0.06
CA GLY A 125 -13.95 15.92 -0.40
C GLY A 125 -14.22 14.92 -1.53
N ASP A 126 -13.28 14.78 -2.47
CA ASP A 126 -13.43 13.88 -3.62
C ASP A 126 -13.32 12.41 -3.19
N GLN A 127 -12.37 12.12 -2.30
CA GLN A 127 -12.22 10.80 -1.71
C GLN A 127 -13.40 10.46 -0.79
N PHE A 128 -13.86 11.42 0.01
CA PHE A 128 -15.08 11.27 0.82
C PHE A 128 -16.32 10.96 -0.03
N TYR A 129 -16.48 11.62 -1.18
CA TYR A 129 -17.57 11.31 -2.09
C TYR A 129 -17.53 9.83 -2.53
N LYS A 130 -16.37 9.34 -2.96
CA LYS A 130 -16.19 7.93 -3.35
C LYS A 130 -16.43 6.98 -2.17
N LEU A 131 -15.89 7.31 -0.99
CA LEU A 131 -16.11 6.58 0.26
C LEU A 131 -17.59 6.44 0.56
N SER A 132 -18.35 7.54 0.50
CA SER A 132 -19.80 7.53 0.77
C SER A 132 -20.56 6.65 -0.23
N TYR A 133 -20.14 6.65 -1.50
CA TYR A 133 -20.73 5.82 -2.54
C TYR A 133 -20.44 4.33 -2.30
N HIS A 134 -19.19 3.97 -2.01
CA HIS A 134 -18.78 2.59 -1.79
C HIS A 134 -19.36 1.99 -0.50
N THR A 135 -19.49 2.80 0.54
CA THR A 135 -19.97 2.34 1.86
C THR A 135 -21.50 2.31 1.95
N LYS A 136 -22.22 2.97 1.05
CA LYS A 136 -23.69 3.03 1.04
C LYS A 136 -24.36 1.66 1.17
N LYS A 137 -23.85 0.64 0.48
CA LYS A 137 -24.39 -0.73 0.48
C LYS A 137 -24.17 -1.50 1.80
N TYR A 138 -23.38 -0.96 2.73
CA TYR A 138 -23.09 -1.58 4.03
C TYR A 138 -23.74 -0.83 5.21
N ASN A 139 -24.46 0.25 4.92
CA ASN A 139 -25.14 1.11 5.91
C ASN A 139 -26.59 0.66 6.22
N GLU A 140 -26.98 -0.53 5.79
CA GLU A 140 -28.23 -1.22 6.16
C GLU A 140 -28.03 -2.08 7.43
#